data_AF-A0A4U9CV48-F1
#
_entry.id   AF-A0A4U9CV48-F1
#
_cell.length_a   1.000
_cell.length_b   1.000
_cell.length_c   1.000
_cell.angle_alpha   90.00
_cell.angle_beta   90.00
_cell.angle_gamma   90.00
#
_symmetry.space_group_name_H-M   'P 1'
#
loop_
_entity.id
_entity.type
_entity.pdbx_description
1 polymer ?
#
loop_
_entity_poly.entity_id
_entity_poly.type
_entity_poly.pdbx_seq_one_letter_code
_entity_poly.pdbx_strand_id
1 'polypeptide(L)'
;MAVKAIDGGSFSRYAQNDIHQGMALEVMVPQGHFGYQPQAERRGEYLAIAAGSGITPMMAIIGATLATEAQSRFTLIYGNRSSHSMMFRQALADLKDRYPQRLQVVHLFSQESMDSDLLQGRIDGDKLRALSGRLLDFSRFDEAFICGPAGDDG
;
A
#
# COMPACT_ATOMS: atom_id res chain seq x y z
N MET A 1 0.44 15.68 3.27
CA MET A 1 0.38 14.29 2.76
C MET A 1 -0.82 14.14 1.89
N ALA A 2 -0.78 13.25 0.93
CA ALA A 2 -1.89 12.98 0.04
C ALA A 2 -1.76 11.58 -0.56
N VAL A 3 -2.86 11.12 -1.13
CA VAL A 3 -3.01 9.77 -1.65
C VAL A 3 -3.45 9.88 -3.10
N LYS A 4 -2.88 9.04 -3.94
CA LYS A 4 -3.30 8.83 -5.33
C LYS A 4 -4.15 7.55 -5.40
N ALA A 5 -5.35 7.65 -5.96
CA ALA A 5 -6.17 6.51 -6.31
C ALA A 5 -5.96 6.15 -7.79
N ILE A 6 -5.82 4.86 -8.10
CA ILE A 6 -5.55 4.34 -9.42
C ILE A 6 -6.50 3.18 -9.68
N ASP A 7 -7.25 3.24 -10.78
CA ASP A 7 -8.11 2.15 -11.21
C ASP A 7 -7.30 0.87 -11.49
N GLY A 8 -7.83 -0.26 -11.04
CA GLY A 8 -7.19 -1.57 -11.04
C GLY A 8 -6.66 -2.03 -12.40
N GLY A 9 -7.44 -1.83 -13.46
CA GLY A 9 -7.06 -2.16 -14.83
C GLY A 9 -5.85 -1.38 -15.36
N SER A 10 -5.45 -0.29 -14.69
CA SER A 10 -4.30 0.55 -15.02
C SER A 10 -3.16 0.42 -14.02
N PHE A 11 -3.42 -0.11 -12.81
CA PHE A 11 -2.39 -0.22 -11.77
C PHE A 11 -1.25 -1.16 -12.18
N SER A 12 -1.53 -2.29 -12.83
CA SER A 12 -0.48 -3.22 -13.27
C SER A 12 0.51 -2.56 -14.25
N ARG A 13 0.02 -1.73 -15.16
CA ARG A 13 0.85 -0.91 -16.07
C ARG A 13 1.58 0.19 -15.31
N TYR A 14 0.88 0.88 -14.43
CA TYR A 14 1.46 1.93 -13.58
C TYR A 14 2.64 1.41 -12.75
N ALA A 15 2.47 0.26 -12.10
CA ALA A 15 3.50 -0.37 -11.30
C ALA A 15 4.74 -0.77 -12.12
N GLN A 16 4.56 -1.05 -13.41
CA GLN A 16 5.64 -1.47 -14.31
C GLN A 16 6.36 -0.28 -14.94
N ASN A 17 5.62 0.72 -15.41
CA ASN A 17 6.18 1.75 -16.29
C ASN A 17 6.36 3.10 -15.60
N ASP A 18 5.62 3.35 -14.53
CA ASP A 18 5.53 4.66 -13.90
C ASP A 18 6.05 4.64 -12.46
N ILE A 19 6.66 3.53 -11.99
CA ILE A 19 7.32 3.47 -10.69
C ILE A 19 8.81 3.21 -10.86
N HIS A 20 9.65 4.19 -10.52
CA HIS A 20 11.10 4.10 -10.61
C HIS A 20 11.82 4.35 -9.29
N GLN A 21 13.07 3.88 -9.19
CA GLN A 21 13.89 4.08 -8.00
C GLN A 21 14.27 5.57 -7.87
N GLY A 22 14.06 6.15 -6.68
CA GLY A 22 14.21 7.59 -6.46
C GLY A 22 12.94 8.39 -6.74
N MET A 23 11.98 7.81 -7.46
CA MET A 23 10.72 8.48 -7.73
C MET A 23 9.97 8.73 -6.43
N ALA A 24 9.81 10.01 -6.10
CA ALA A 24 8.79 10.45 -5.16
C ALA A 24 7.45 9.88 -5.65
N LEU A 25 6.77 9.08 -4.81
CA LEU A 25 5.38 8.72 -5.08
C LEU A 25 4.57 10.01 -5.02
N GLU A 26 4.46 10.71 -6.16
CA GLU A 26 3.96 12.07 -6.20
C GLU A 26 2.55 12.13 -5.61
N VAL A 27 2.47 13.00 -4.62
CA VAL A 27 1.40 13.15 -3.68
C VAL A 27 0.49 14.25 -4.20
N MET A 28 -0.65 13.92 -4.81
CA MET A 28 -1.64 14.92 -5.22
C MET A 28 -2.35 15.51 -3.99
N VAL A 29 -2.03 16.76 -3.61
CA VAL A 29 -2.58 17.50 -2.45
C VAL A 29 -4.08 17.24 -2.22
N PRO A 30 -4.52 16.92 -0.98
CA PRO A 30 -5.93 16.64 -0.73
C PRO A 30 -6.74 17.93 -0.83
N GLN A 31 -7.48 18.11 -1.92
CA GLN A 31 -8.63 19.00 -1.89
C GLN A 31 -9.75 18.28 -1.14
N GLY A 32 -9.83 18.53 0.17
CA GLY A 32 -10.93 18.25 1.09
C GLY A 32 -11.87 17.07 0.76
N HIS A 33 -11.72 15.99 1.53
CA HIS A 33 -12.41 14.69 1.44
C HIS A 33 -11.76 13.73 0.45
N PHE A 34 -11.05 12.74 0.98
CA PHE A 34 -10.76 11.52 0.22
C PHE A 34 -12.09 10.91 -0.23
N GLY A 35 -12.32 10.89 -1.55
CA GLY A 35 -13.61 10.53 -2.16
C GLY A 35 -13.95 9.04 -2.13
N TYR A 36 -13.06 8.18 -1.63
CA TYR A 36 -13.38 6.77 -1.46
C TYR A 36 -14.32 6.59 -0.26
N GLN A 37 -15.57 6.25 -0.56
CA GLN A 37 -16.60 5.98 0.43
C GLN A 37 -16.96 4.49 0.36
N PRO A 38 -16.57 3.70 1.37
CA PRO A 38 -16.97 2.30 1.46
C PRO A 38 -18.49 2.13 1.42
N GLN A 39 -18.97 1.08 0.75
CA GLN A 39 -20.40 0.74 0.67
C GLN A 39 -20.64 -0.69 1.14
N ALA A 40 -21.70 -0.92 1.91
CA ALA A 40 -21.95 -2.22 2.54
C ALA A 40 -22.12 -3.36 1.51
N GLU A 41 -22.67 -3.03 0.35
CA GLU A 41 -22.95 -3.96 -0.74
C GLU A 41 -21.74 -4.21 -1.64
N ARG A 42 -20.67 -3.42 -1.50
CA ARG A 42 -19.47 -3.57 -2.31
C ARG A 42 -18.70 -4.83 -1.94
N ARG A 43 -18.10 -5.41 -2.98
CA ARG A 43 -17.12 -6.49 -2.90
C ARG A 43 -16.01 -6.14 -3.87
N GLY A 44 -14.82 -5.87 -3.33
CA GLY A 44 -13.64 -5.57 -4.12
C GLY A 44 -12.34 -6.08 -3.50
N GLU A 45 -11.31 -6.14 -4.33
CA GLU A 45 -9.92 -6.36 -3.92
C GLU A 45 -9.14 -5.06 -4.07
N TYR A 46 -8.65 -4.53 -2.95
CA TYR A 46 -7.97 -3.24 -2.92
C TYR A 46 -6.49 -3.38 -2.59
N LEU A 47 -5.68 -2.49 -3.16
CA LEU A 47 -4.26 -2.37 -2.83
C LEU A 47 -3.96 -1.02 -2.18
N ALA A 48 -3.18 -1.02 -1.12
CA ALA A 48 -2.57 0.18 -0.54
C ALA A 48 -1.05 0.05 -0.66
N ILE A 49 -0.38 1.13 -1.05
CA ILE A 49 1.08 1.25 -1.04
C ILE A 49 1.44 2.45 -0.17
N ALA A 50 2.09 2.17 0.95
CA ALA A 50 2.58 3.18 1.87
C ALA A 50 4.10 3.16 1.99
N ALA A 51 4.70 4.32 2.19
CA ALA A 51 6.07 4.43 2.67
C ALA A 51 6.13 5.39 3.86
N GLY A 52 6.81 4.96 4.94
CA GLY A 52 6.95 5.73 6.18
C GLY A 52 5.63 6.31 6.69
N SER A 53 5.59 7.62 6.90
CA SER A 53 4.42 8.31 7.46
C SER A 53 3.18 8.26 6.55
N GLY A 54 3.31 7.88 5.26
CA GLY A 54 2.18 7.65 4.36
C GLY A 54 1.20 6.56 4.82
N ILE A 55 1.55 5.80 5.86
CA ILE A 55 0.67 4.81 6.50
C ILE A 55 -0.57 5.43 7.15
N THR A 56 -0.53 6.70 7.60
CA THR A 56 -1.64 7.32 8.34
C THR A 56 -2.95 7.36 7.53
N PRO A 57 -2.99 7.90 6.30
CA PRO A 57 -4.20 7.84 5.49
C PRO A 57 -4.56 6.39 5.08
N MET A 58 -3.58 5.50 4.91
CA MET A 58 -3.86 4.10 4.58
C MET A 58 -4.59 3.38 5.71
N MET A 59 -4.22 3.60 6.97
CA MET A 59 -4.93 3.02 8.12
C MET A 59 -6.39 3.44 8.16
N ALA A 60 -6.70 4.70 7.82
CA ALA A 60 -8.08 5.19 7.76
C ALA A 60 -8.87 4.52 6.64
N ILE A 61 -8.32 4.45 5.43
CA ILE A 61 -8.97 3.82 4.25
C ILE A 61 -9.18 2.34 4.50
N ILE A 62 -8.14 1.61 4.90
CA ILE A 62 -8.21 0.16 5.15
C ILE A 62 -9.22 -0.13 6.27
N GLY A 63 -9.14 0.60 7.38
CA GLY A 63 -10.04 0.43 8.52
C GLY A 63 -11.51 0.66 8.13
N ALA A 64 -11.81 1.77 7.45
CA ALA A 64 -13.17 2.09 7.03
C ALA A 64 -13.72 1.07 6.01
N THR A 65 -12.89 0.64 5.06
CA THR A 65 -13.26 -0.35 4.04
C THR A 65 -13.57 -1.70 4.67
N LEU A 66 -12.68 -2.21 5.52
CA LEU A 66 -12.86 -3.53 6.14
C LEU A 66 -14.02 -3.57 7.14
N ALA A 67 -14.31 -2.45 7.79
CA ALA A 67 -15.46 -2.29 8.69
C ALA A 67 -16.80 -2.23 7.95
N THR A 68 -16.83 -1.63 6.74
CA THR A 68 -18.09 -1.37 6.02
C THR A 68 -18.39 -2.43 4.97
N GLU A 69 -17.42 -2.80 4.13
CA GLU A 69 -17.61 -3.70 3.00
C GLU A 69 -17.31 -5.14 3.42
N ALA A 70 -18.30 -5.88 3.94
CA ALA A 70 -18.06 -7.17 4.59
C ALA A 70 -17.36 -8.23 3.70
N GLN A 71 -17.49 -8.12 2.38
CA GLN A 71 -16.96 -9.07 1.40
C GLN A 71 -15.64 -8.63 0.75
N SER A 72 -15.17 -7.42 1.04
CA SER A 72 -13.96 -6.88 0.42
C SER A 72 -12.68 -7.33 1.10
N ARG A 73 -11.58 -7.33 0.35
CA ARG A 73 -10.23 -7.67 0.79
C ARG A 73 -9.29 -6.49 0.55
N PHE A 74 -8.27 -6.37 1.37
CA PHE A 74 -7.27 -5.32 1.26
C PHE A 74 -5.87 -5.92 1.37
N THR A 75 -4.98 -5.48 0.48
CA THR A 75 -3.55 -5.74 0.58
C THR A 75 -2.82 -4.43 0.83
N LEU A 76 -1.92 -4.40 1.81
CA LEU A 76 -1.04 -3.27 2.08
C LEU A 76 0.42 -3.66 1.79
N ILE A 77 1.08 -2.96 0.89
CA ILE A 77 2.54 -2.94 0.78
C ILE A 77 3.06 -1.74 1.59
N TYR A 78 3.88 -1.98 2.61
CA TYR A 78 4.37 -0.94 3.50
C TYR A 78 5.89 -0.91 3.60
N GLY A 79 6.50 0.10 2.97
CA GLY A 79 7.93 0.38 2.99
C GLY A 79 8.36 1.16 4.23
N ASN A 80 9.37 0.65 4.92
CA ASN A 80 9.97 1.23 6.12
C ASN A 80 11.51 1.18 6.02
N ARG A 81 12.21 1.97 6.84
CA ARG A 81 13.68 1.85 6.93
C ARG A 81 14.05 0.55 7.65
N SER A 82 13.46 0.34 8.82
CA SER A 82 13.55 -0.88 9.62
C SER A 82 12.27 -1.12 10.41
N SER A 83 12.09 -2.33 10.92
CA SER A 83 11.02 -2.76 11.82
C SER A 83 10.91 -1.89 13.08
N HIS A 84 12.04 -1.39 13.60
CA HIS A 84 12.08 -0.47 14.74
C HIS A 84 11.57 0.94 14.40
N SER A 85 11.76 1.39 13.16
CA SER A 85 11.29 2.71 12.69
C SER A 85 9.83 2.73 12.24
N MET A 86 9.15 1.57 12.29
CA MET A 86 7.84 1.38 11.72
C MET A 86 6.76 2.13 12.51
N MET A 87 6.20 3.17 11.89
CA MET A 87 5.06 3.90 12.44
C MET A 87 3.80 3.02 12.42
N PHE A 88 2.94 3.18 13.44
CA PHE A 88 1.68 2.44 13.60
C PHE A 88 1.80 0.91 13.67
N ARG A 89 2.96 0.38 14.08
CA ARG A 89 3.20 -1.07 14.19
C ARG A 89 2.11 -1.81 14.97
N GLN A 90 1.80 -1.36 16.19
CA GLN A 90 0.79 -2.02 17.02
C GLN A 90 -0.62 -1.91 16.41
N ALA A 91 -1.01 -0.71 15.99
CA ALA A 91 -2.33 -0.49 15.39
C ALA A 91 -2.54 -1.31 14.10
N LEU A 92 -1.49 -1.49 13.28
CA LEU A 92 -1.54 -2.33 12.09
C LEU A 92 -1.61 -3.82 12.44
N ALA A 93 -0.90 -4.25 13.48
CA ALA A 93 -1.00 -5.62 14.00
C ALA A 93 -2.43 -5.90 14.51
N ASP A 94 -2.99 -5.01 15.33
CA ASP A 94 -4.36 -5.13 15.84
C ASP A 94 -5.40 -5.16 14.71
N LEU A 95 -5.19 -4.37 13.65
CA LEU A 95 -6.07 -4.34 12.48
C LEU A 95 -5.98 -5.66 11.68
N LYS A 96 -4.77 -6.21 11.54
CA LYS A 96 -4.55 -7.51 10.89
C LYS A 96 -5.20 -8.64 11.70
N ASP A 97 -5.07 -8.62 13.02
CA ASP A 97 -5.66 -9.63 13.90
C ASP A 97 -7.20 -9.56 13.90
N ARG A 98 -7.76 -8.37 13.70
CA ARG A 98 -9.21 -8.19 13.51
C ARG A 98 -9.72 -8.74 12.17
N TYR A 99 -8.90 -8.70 11.12
CA TYR A 99 -9.30 -9.07 9.75
C TYR A 99 -8.31 -10.07 9.10
N PRO A 100 -8.01 -11.22 9.72
CA PRO A 100 -6.88 -12.07 9.34
C PRO A 100 -7.01 -12.70 7.95
N GLN A 101 -8.24 -12.90 7.48
CA GLN A 101 -8.53 -13.46 6.15
C GLN A 101 -8.74 -12.39 5.08
N ARG A 102 -8.86 -11.12 5.47
CA ARG A 102 -9.27 -10.01 4.60
C ARG A 102 -8.22 -8.91 4.48
N LEU A 103 -7.24 -8.87 5.39
CA LEU A 103 -6.11 -7.94 5.34
C LEU A 103 -4.80 -8.70 5.18
N GLN A 104 -4.15 -8.53 4.03
CA GLN A 104 -2.78 -8.96 3.79
C GLN A 104 -1.84 -7.75 3.96
N VAL A 105 -0.71 -7.95 4.66
CA VAL A 105 0.30 -6.91 4.84
C VAL A 105 1.66 -7.45 4.40
N VAL A 106 2.33 -6.72 3.51
CA VAL A 106 3.66 -7.01 2.98
C VAL A 106 4.59 -5.88 3.43
N HIS A 107 5.56 -6.21 4.29
CA HIS A 107 6.56 -5.25 4.73
C HIS A 107 7.78 -5.27 3.83
N LEU A 108 8.26 -4.08 3.46
CA LEU A 108 9.53 -3.86 2.79
C LEU A 108 10.44 -3.05 3.70
N PHE A 109 11.67 -3.50 3.90
CA PHE A 109 12.64 -2.80 4.75
C PHE A 109 13.89 -2.41 3.98
N SER A 110 14.20 -1.13 3.91
CA SER A 110 15.32 -0.64 3.10
C SER A 110 16.68 -0.70 3.80
N GLN A 111 16.72 -0.83 5.13
CA GLN A 111 17.93 -0.80 5.96
C GLN A 111 17.98 -1.99 6.95
N GLU A 112 17.20 -3.03 6.72
CA GLU A 112 17.19 -4.25 7.55
C GLU A 112 17.62 -5.42 6.68
N SER A 113 18.49 -6.29 7.22
CA SER A 113 18.86 -7.52 6.55
C SER A 113 17.67 -8.47 6.62
N MET A 114 17.16 -8.87 5.45
CA MET A 114 16.07 -9.83 5.34
C MET A 114 16.61 -11.11 4.69
N ASP A 115 16.06 -12.26 5.06
CA ASP A 115 16.39 -13.54 4.41
C ASP A 115 15.90 -13.60 2.94
N SER A 116 15.08 -12.63 2.53
CA SER A 116 14.51 -12.54 1.20
C SER A 116 14.75 -11.17 0.59
N ASP A 117 15.53 -11.13 -0.49
CA ASP A 117 15.74 -9.94 -1.33
C ASP A 117 14.42 -9.36 -1.86
N LEU A 118 13.36 -10.17 -1.92
CA LEU A 118 12.02 -9.74 -2.32
C LEU A 118 11.43 -8.72 -1.34
N LEU A 119 11.75 -8.85 -0.05
CA LEU A 119 11.22 -8.02 1.03
C LEU A 119 12.23 -6.96 1.51
N GLN A 120 13.45 -6.98 0.98
CA GLN A 120 14.47 -5.97 1.26
C GLN A 120 14.46 -4.85 0.20
N GLY A 121 14.75 -3.62 0.62
CA GLY A 121 14.93 -2.47 -0.27
C GLY A 121 13.77 -1.47 -0.25
N ARG A 122 13.81 -0.52 -1.18
CA ARG A 122 12.77 0.51 -1.36
C ARG A 122 11.65 -0.02 -2.26
N ILE A 123 10.49 0.63 -2.17
CA ILE A 123 9.40 0.41 -3.14
C ILE A 123 9.79 1.13 -4.43
N ASP A 124 10.02 0.37 -5.49
CA ASP A 124 10.21 0.84 -6.86
C ASP A 124 9.53 -0.14 -7.84
N GLY A 125 9.53 0.16 -9.14
CA GLY A 125 8.86 -0.68 -10.14
C GLY A 125 9.49 -2.06 -10.27
N ASP A 126 10.80 -2.20 -10.07
CA ASP A 126 11.47 -3.51 -10.07
C ASP A 126 11.01 -4.35 -8.88
N LYS A 127 10.91 -3.74 -7.69
CA LYS A 127 10.39 -4.40 -6.50
C LYS A 127 8.94 -4.82 -6.69
N LEU A 128 8.10 -3.96 -7.25
CA LEU A 128 6.70 -4.26 -7.53
C LEU A 128 6.57 -5.38 -8.59
N ARG A 129 7.36 -5.36 -9.67
CA ARG A 129 7.43 -6.47 -10.62
C ARG A 129 7.80 -7.79 -9.95
N ALA A 130 8.83 -7.78 -9.11
CA ALA A 130 9.27 -8.98 -8.40
C ALA A 130 8.16 -9.51 -7.47
N LEU A 131 7.42 -8.62 -6.80
CA LEU A 131 6.27 -8.97 -5.96
C LEU A 131 5.11 -9.54 -6.79
N SER A 132 4.80 -8.95 -7.94
CA SER A 132 3.73 -9.40 -8.85
C SER A 132 3.96 -10.82 -9.41
N GLY A 133 5.21 -11.27 -9.49
CA GLY A 133 5.54 -12.59 -10.01
C GLY A 133 5.60 -13.69 -8.94
N ARG A 134 5.54 -13.33 -7.65
CA ARG A 134 5.86 -14.27 -6.56
C ARG A 134 4.87 -14.25 -5.40
N LEU A 135 4.34 -13.10 -5.03
CA LEU A 135 3.56 -12.92 -3.80
C LEU A 135 2.18 -12.30 -4.04
N LEU A 136 2.09 -11.38 -4.98
CA LEU A 136 0.88 -10.66 -5.31
C LEU A 136 0.59 -10.84 -6.79
N ASP A 137 -0.65 -10.66 -7.20
CA ASP A 137 -1.00 -10.59 -8.61
C ASP A 137 -1.80 -9.31 -8.77
N PHE A 138 -1.15 -8.29 -9.33
CA PHE A 138 -1.72 -6.94 -9.39
C PHE A 138 -2.91 -6.82 -10.33
N SER A 139 -3.18 -7.81 -11.18
CA SER A 139 -4.33 -7.79 -12.09
C SER A 139 -5.66 -8.01 -11.36
N ARG A 140 -5.64 -8.54 -10.13
CA ARG A 140 -6.85 -8.81 -9.33
C ARG A 140 -7.40 -7.60 -8.59
N PHE A 141 -6.58 -6.56 -8.42
CA PHE A 141 -6.99 -5.40 -7.63
C PHE A 141 -7.90 -4.50 -8.47
N ASP A 142 -9.03 -4.11 -7.90
CA ASP A 142 -10.02 -3.22 -8.52
C ASP A 142 -9.61 -1.76 -8.41
N GLU A 143 -8.93 -1.40 -7.32
CA GLU A 143 -8.47 -0.04 -7.04
C GLU A 143 -7.22 -0.05 -6.14
N ALA A 144 -6.29 0.86 -6.42
CA ALA A 144 -5.05 1.01 -5.67
C ALA A 144 -4.88 2.42 -5.10
N PHE A 145 -4.46 2.51 -3.84
CA PHE A 145 -4.19 3.74 -3.10
C PHE A 145 -2.70 3.85 -2.81
N ILE A 146 -2.10 5.01 -3.05
CA ILE A 146 -0.65 5.18 -2.86
C ILE A 146 -0.36 6.46 -2.09
N CYS A 147 0.45 6.36 -1.03
CA CYS A 147 0.90 7.51 -0.24
C CYS A 147 2.31 7.29 0.33
N GLY A 148 3.20 8.26 0.15
CA GLY A 148 4.54 8.23 0.74
C GLY A 148 5.08 9.65 0.92
N PRO A 149 6.21 9.82 1.62
CA PRO A 149 6.95 11.08 1.58
C PRO A 149 7.39 11.36 0.13
N ALA A 150 7.45 12.63 -0.24
CA ALA A 150 8.19 13.02 -1.43
C ALA A 150 9.64 12.57 -1.25
N GLY A 151 10.18 11.84 -2.22
CA GLY A 151 11.59 11.50 -2.21
C GLY A 151 12.41 12.78 -2.29
N ASP A 152 13.42 12.91 -1.44
CA ASP A 152 14.49 13.87 -1.68
C ASP A 152 15.31 13.33 -2.86
N ASP A 153 15.16 13.94 -4.03
CA ASP A 153 16.12 13.78 -5.13
C ASP A 153 17.42 14.48 -4.71
N GLY A 154 18.37 13.69 -4.22
CA GLY A 154 19.74 14.10 -3.90
C GLY A 154 20.74 13.28 -4.67
#